data_AF-A0A7S7U6E0-F1
#
_entry.id   AF-A0A7S7U6E0-F1
#
_cell.length_a   1.000
_cell.length_b   1.000
_cell.length_c   1.000
_cell.angle_alpha   90.00
_cell.angle_beta   90.00
_cell.angle_gamma   90.00
#
_symmetry.space_group_name_H-M   'P 1'
#
loop_
_entity.id
_entity.type
_entity.pdbx_description
1 polymer ?
#
loop_
_entity_poly.entity_id
_entity_poly.type
_entity_poly.pdbx_seq_one_letter_code
_entity_poly.pdbx_strand_id
1 'polypeptide(L)'
;MNISEYLKPAGTVAFIVALGIGYYWFEHRHRPEAKETPGEALVIVTKSTNACFSDLVRVTGFFVPRREAVVMADQEGSKVTDLFVTEGAVVTDNQELARLTAPPQIPGQPQRPGPQGPISLKAPAPGLITEVRTIVGAPASPQAGPMFRIAVNNEIELDAQVPAVHMPKLSTGATVRISRDDAADLIGRVRLVAPEIDRATQLGRVRISVANNPSLKVGVFARASIDAKRSCGVAVPKTAIDHLTVQVVKGNTVETRRVRVGLTSDSQTEILEGVDVGEIVVADAGSSLHDGDQIKTMFADELDRTRVR
;
A
#
# COMPACT_ATOMS: atom_id res chain seq x y z
N MET A 1 24.02 -50.77 -100.68
CA MET A 1 23.80 -49.33 -100.37
C MET A 1 23.70 -49.21 -98.86
N ASN A 2 24.60 -48.46 -98.23
CA ASN A 2 24.99 -48.57 -96.82
C ASN A 2 23.92 -48.04 -95.83
N ILE A 3 23.59 -48.83 -94.81
CA ILE A 3 22.65 -48.47 -93.71
C ILE A 3 23.39 -47.72 -92.56
N SER A 4 24.69 -47.44 -92.69
CA SER A 4 25.52 -46.93 -91.58
C SER A 4 25.55 -45.41 -91.38
N GLU A 5 24.80 -44.61 -92.17
CA GLU A 5 24.87 -43.14 -92.09
C GLU A 5 23.70 -42.46 -91.35
N TYR A 6 22.62 -43.19 -91.02
CA TYR A 6 21.43 -42.58 -90.37
C TYR A 6 21.33 -42.83 -88.85
N LEU A 7 22.18 -43.69 -88.28
CA LEU A 7 22.16 -43.98 -86.83
C LEU A 7 22.92 -42.97 -85.97
N LYS A 8 23.81 -42.15 -86.56
CA LYS A 8 24.67 -41.22 -85.82
C LYS A 8 23.97 -39.95 -85.29
N PRO A 9 22.96 -39.33 -85.95
CA PRO A 9 22.26 -38.18 -85.38
C PRO A 9 21.12 -38.56 -84.42
N ALA A 10 20.56 -39.78 -84.53
CA ALA A 10 19.46 -40.23 -83.67
C ALA A 10 19.93 -40.55 -82.24
N GLY A 11 21.12 -41.15 -82.09
CA GLY A 11 21.69 -41.46 -80.77
C GLY A 11 22.07 -40.22 -79.97
N THR A 12 22.57 -39.17 -80.62
CA THR A 12 22.96 -37.91 -79.97
C THR A 12 21.76 -37.10 -79.50
N VAL A 13 20.66 -37.07 -80.28
CA VAL A 13 19.43 -36.39 -79.85
C VAL A 13 18.80 -37.11 -78.65
N ALA A 14 18.76 -38.44 -78.64
CA ALA A 14 18.25 -39.21 -77.52
C ALA A 14 19.07 -38.98 -76.23
N PHE A 15 20.40 -38.86 -76.35
CA PHE A 15 21.28 -38.63 -75.21
C PHE A 15 21.11 -37.21 -74.62
N ILE A 16 20.95 -36.19 -75.47
CA ILE A 16 20.72 -34.81 -75.02
C ILE A 16 19.34 -34.68 -74.35
N VAL A 17 18.31 -35.34 -74.88
CA VAL A 17 16.98 -35.35 -74.25
C VAL A 17 17.00 -36.09 -72.92
N ALA A 18 17.71 -37.22 -72.82
CA ALA A 18 17.85 -37.95 -71.56
C ALA A 18 18.63 -37.13 -70.51
N LEU A 19 19.69 -36.42 -70.92
CA LEU A 19 20.41 -35.50 -70.04
C LEU A 19 19.56 -34.30 -69.63
N GLY A 20 18.77 -33.74 -70.54
CA GLY A 20 17.85 -32.64 -70.26
C GLY A 20 16.75 -33.03 -69.27
N ILE A 21 16.16 -34.22 -69.44
CA ILE A 21 15.16 -34.76 -68.50
C ILE A 21 15.81 -35.11 -67.16
N GLY A 22 17.01 -35.69 -67.16
CA GLY A 22 17.77 -35.98 -65.94
C GLY A 22 18.17 -34.72 -65.17
N TYR A 23 18.58 -33.67 -65.88
CA TYR A 23 18.92 -32.36 -65.31
C TYR A 23 17.67 -31.66 -64.77
N TYR A 24 16.57 -31.65 -65.54
CA TYR A 24 15.29 -31.12 -65.11
C TYR A 24 14.77 -31.83 -63.85
N TRP A 25 14.86 -33.16 -63.81
CA TRP A 25 14.47 -33.94 -62.63
C TRP A 25 15.40 -33.72 -61.45
N PHE A 26 16.70 -33.53 -61.67
CA PHE A 26 17.66 -33.24 -60.61
C PHE A 26 17.46 -31.86 -59.99
N GLU A 27 17.12 -30.86 -60.81
CA GLU A 27 16.92 -29.48 -60.37
C GLU A 27 15.52 -29.26 -59.77
N HIS A 28 14.53 -30.07 -60.19
CA HIS A 28 13.17 -30.10 -59.62
C HIS A 28 12.97 -31.23 -58.60
N ARG A 29 14.03 -31.94 -58.19
CA ARG A 29 13.95 -32.78 -56.99
C ARG A 29 13.70 -31.83 -55.83
N HIS A 30 12.49 -31.90 -55.29
CA HIS A 30 12.16 -31.32 -54.00
C HIS A 30 13.25 -31.74 -53.03
N ARG A 31 14.15 -30.80 -52.69
CA ARG A 31 15.00 -30.98 -51.51
C ARG A 31 14.01 -31.25 -50.39
N PRO A 32 14.09 -32.38 -49.68
CA PRO A 32 13.29 -32.52 -48.49
C PRO A 32 13.63 -31.30 -47.63
N GLU A 33 12.65 -30.42 -47.42
CA GLU A 33 12.74 -29.40 -46.39
C GLU A 33 13.22 -30.15 -45.16
N ALA A 34 14.38 -29.74 -44.64
CA ALA A 34 14.81 -30.21 -43.35
C ALA A 34 13.67 -29.82 -42.41
N LYS A 35 12.87 -30.81 -41.97
CA LYS A 35 11.97 -30.62 -40.85
C LYS A 35 12.85 -30.06 -39.75
N GLU A 36 12.68 -28.78 -39.42
CA GLU A 36 13.22 -28.22 -38.21
C GLU A 36 12.78 -29.18 -37.10
N THR A 37 13.75 -29.91 -36.54
CA THR A 37 13.57 -30.54 -35.24
C THR A 37 13.02 -29.43 -34.35
N PRO A 38 11.85 -29.59 -33.68
CA PRO A 38 11.36 -28.55 -32.79
C PRO A 38 12.48 -28.27 -31.81
N GLY A 39 13.17 -27.14 -31.98
CA GLY A 39 14.20 -26.74 -31.04
C GLY A 39 13.48 -26.54 -29.74
N GLU A 40 13.80 -27.34 -28.73
CA GLU A 40 13.25 -27.19 -27.38
C GLU A 40 13.31 -25.69 -27.02
N ALA A 41 12.14 -25.08 -26.81
CA ALA A 41 12.09 -23.65 -26.54
C ALA A 41 12.90 -23.38 -25.27
N LEU A 42 13.85 -22.45 -25.34
CA LEU A 42 14.64 -22.05 -24.18
C LEU A 42 13.77 -21.14 -23.31
N VAL A 43 13.46 -21.59 -22.11
CA VAL A 43 12.55 -20.89 -21.20
C VAL A 43 13.25 -20.55 -19.90
N ILE A 44 12.94 -19.37 -19.38
CA ILE A 44 13.45 -18.91 -18.10
C ILE A 44 12.52 -19.45 -17.02
N VAL A 45 13.09 -20.18 -16.07
CA VAL A 45 12.34 -20.79 -14.98
C VAL A 45 12.78 -20.23 -13.63
N THR A 46 11.89 -20.31 -12.66
CA THR A 46 12.23 -20.06 -11.26
C THR A 46 11.58 -21.08 -10.36
N LYS A 47 12.16 -21.26 -9.17
CA LYS A 47 11.58 -22.12 -8.14
C LYS A 47 10.59 -21.29 -7.33
N SER A 48 9.36 -21.80 -7.17
CA SER A 48 8.39 -21.19 -6.26
C SER A 48 8.93 -21.24 -4.84
N THR A 49 8.82 -20.12 -4.13
CA THR A 49 9.29 -19.99 -2.75
C THR A 49 8.15 -19.55 -1.85
N ASN A 50 8.35 -19.55 -0.53
CA ASN A 50 7.39 -18.96 0.38
C ASN A 50 7.76 -17.50 0.62
N ALA A 51 6.84 -16.57 0.40
CA ALA A 51 7.04 -15.15 0.68
C ALA A 51 5.82 -14.56 1.39
N CYS A 52 6.06 -13.46 2.12
CA CYS A 52 5.01 -12.69 2.75
C CYS A 52 4.70 -11.44 1.94
N PHE A 53 3.42 -11.25 1.66
CA PHE A 53 2.84 -10.13 0.93
C PHE A 53 2.08 -9.24 1.91
N SER A 54 2.11 -7.93 1.67
CA SER A 54 1.37 -6.93 2.44
C SER A 54 0.69 -5.96 1.48
N ASP A 55 -0.62 -5.79 1.64
CA ASP A 55 -1.40 -4.73 0.98
C ASP A 55 -1.34 -3.49 1.87
N LEU A 56 -0.54 -2.51 1.45
CA LEU A 56 -0.33 -1.27 2.18
C LEU A 56 -1.30 -0.19 1.71
N VAL A 57 -2.10 0.33 2.64
CA VAL A 57 -2.94 1.51 2.40
C VAL A 57 -2.22 2.73 2.92
N ARG A 58 -1.84 3.64 2.01
CA ARG A 58 -1.21 4.92 2.36
C ARG A 58 -2.27 5.93 2.77
N VAL A 59 -2.01 6.62 3.87
CA VAL A 59 -2.92 7.58 4.47
C VAL A 59 -2.15 8.82 4.95
N THR A 60 -2.86 9.93 5.08
CA THR A 60 -2.29 11.19 5.60
C THR A 60 -3.24 11.78 6.63
N GLY A 61 -2.70 12.56 7.56
CA GLY A 61 -3.49 13.07 8.67
C GLY A 61 -2.73 14.01 9.58
N PHE A 62 -3.36 14.32 10.71
CA PHE A 62 -2.78 15.17 11.74
C PHE A 62 -2.83 14.48 13.10
N PHE A 63 -1.81 14.72 13.93
CA PHE A 63 -1.84 14.32 15.32
C PHE A 63 -2.86 15.17 16.09
N VAL A 64 -3.76 14.51 16.81
CA VAL A 64 -4.82 15.14 17.59
C VAL A 64 -4.87 14.55 18.99
N PRO A 65 -5.43 15.27 19.99
CA PRO A 65 -5.71 14.68 21.28
C PRO A 65 -6.68 13.51 21.12
N ARG A 66 -6.39 12.40 21.78
CA ARG A 66 -7.33 11.26 21.85
C ARG A 66 -8.62 11.68 22.56
N ARG A 67 -8.47 12.48 23.61
CA ARG A 67 -9.55 13.12 24.34
C ARG A 67 -9.15 14.56 24.60
N GLU A 68 -10.09 15.47 24.35
CA GLU A 68 -9.93 16.89 24.60
C GLU A 68 -10.90 17.30 25.69
N ALA A 69 -10.40 18.00 26.69
CA ALA A 69 -11.21 18.72 27.65
C ALA A 69 -11.10 20.22 27.36
N VAL A 70 -12.22 20.92 27.48
CA VAL A 70 -12.29 22.37 27.26
C VAL A 70 -12.73 23.05 28.54
N VAL A 71 -12.12 24.20 28.83
CA VAL A 71 -12.52 25.03 29.98
C VAL A 71 -13.00 26.37 29.44
N MET A 72 -14.22 26.73 29.82
CA MET A 72 -14.90 27.93 29.35
C MET A 72 -15.34 28.77 30.55
N ALA A 73 -15.70 30.02 30.31
CA ALA A 73 -16.35 30.82 31.33
C ALA A 73 -17.82 30.39 31.48
N ASP A 74 -18.28 30.23 32.72
CA ASP A 74 -19.67 29.83 32.99
C ASP A 74 -20.64 31.02 33.00
N GLN A 75 -20.13 32.25 33.17
CA GLN A 75 -20.95 33.45 33.39
C GLN A 75 -20.44 34.64 32.58
N GLU A 76 -21.37 35.45 32.08
CA GLU A 76 -21.06 36.70 31.37
C GLU A 76 -20.57 37.82 32.31
N GLY A 77 -19.80 38.75 31.74
CA GLY A 77 -19.36 39.97 32.42
C GLY A 77 -18.18 39.77 33.38
N SER A 78 -17.67 38.55 33.50
CA SER A 78 -16.44 38.25 34.22
C SER A 78 -15.23 38.75 33.42
N LYS A 79 -14.14 39.10 34.09
CA LYS A 79 -12.85 39.42 33.46
C LYS A 79 -11.75 38.56 34.05
N VAL A 80 -10.77 38.19 33.25
CA VAL A 80 -9.60 37.45 33.72
C VAL A 80 -8.74 38.35 34.59
N THR A 81 -8.54 37.98 35.85
CA THR A 81 -7.66 38.67 36.79
C THR A 81 -6.26 38.09 36.77
N ASP A 82 -6.17 36.76 36.78
CA ASP A 82 -4.90 36.03 36.83
C ASP A 82 -4.91 34.88 35.82
N LEU A 83 -3.76 34.60 35.23
CA LEU A 83 -3.52 33.46 34.35
C LEU A 83 -2.30 32.69 34.88
N PHE A 84 -2.50 31.43 35.26
CA PHE A 84 -1.48 30.62 35.95
C PHE A 84 -0.80 29.59 35.04
N VAL A 85 -1.27 29.43 33.81
CA VAL A 85 -0.76 28.44 32.85
C VAL A 85 -0.52 29.06 31.48
N THR A 86 0.37 28.44 30.72
CA THR A 86 0.67 28.79 29.33
C THR A 86 0.44 27.58 28.42
N GLU A 87 0.35 27.81 27.12
CA GLU A 87 0.36 26.72 26.14
C GLU A 87 1.60 25.84 26.31
N GLY A 88 1.43 24.53 26.16
CA GLY A 88 2.48 23.54 26.38
C GLY A 88 2.71 23.15 27.84
N ALA A 89 2.04 23.78 28.81
CA ALA A 89 2.12 23.38 30.22
C ALA A 89 1.37 22.07 30.48
N VAL A 90 1.95 21.21 31.32
CA VAL A 90 1.27 20.02 31.85
C VAL A 90 0.56 20.40 33.15
N VAL A 91 -0.71 20.03 33.26
CA VAL A 91 -1.57 20.33 34.41
C VAL A 91 -2.08 19.06 35.08
N THR A 92 -2.32 19.12 36.39
CA THR A 92 -2.98 18.06 37.15
C THR A 92 -4.49 18.26 37.20
N ASP A 93 -5.22 17.22 37.64
CA ASP A 93 -6.63 17.36 37.92
C ASP A 93 -6.89 18.47 38.95
N ASN A 94 -7.98 19.22 38.76
CA ASN A 94 -8.41 20.33 39.61
C ASN A 94 -7.37 21.47 39.81
N GLN A 95 -6.30 21.51 39.01
CA GLN A 95 -5.32 22.59 39.06
C GLN A 95 -5.96 23.91 38.59
N GLU A 96 -5.72 24.99 39.31
CA GLU A 96 -6.18 26.34 38.94
C GLU A 96 -5.44 26.81 37.67
N LEU A 97 -6.20 27.17 36.63
CA LEU A 97 -5.70 27.62 35.33
C LEU A 97 -5.74 29.14 35.22
N ALA A 98 -6.84 29.75 35.66
CA ALA A 98 -7.06 31.18 35.66
C ALA A 98 -8.06 31.59 36.74
N ARG A 99 -8.00 32.86 37.12
CA ARG A 99 -8.95 33.47 38.05
C ARG A 99 -9.73 34.56 37.35
N LEU A 100 -11.04 34.59 37.57
CA LEU A 100 -11.95 35.59 37.03
C LEU A 100 -12.54 36.45 38.14
N THR A 101 -12.90 37.69 37.80
CA THR A 101 -13.75 38.52 38.66
C THR A 101 -15.16 37.94 38.72
N ALA A 102 -15.85 38.11 39.84
CA ALA A 102 -17.29 37.91 39.89
C ALA A 102 -17.98 38.86 38.88
N PRO A 103 -19.10 38.46 38.25
CA PRO A 103 -19.87 39.35 37.41
C PRO A 103 -20.36 40.57 38.20
N PRO A 104 -20.41 41.76 37.58
CA PRO A 104 -20.95 42.95 38.23
C PRO A 104 -22.42 42.74 38.60
N GLN A 105 -22.76 42.98 39.87
CA GLN A 105 -24.14 42.98 40.34
C GLN A 105 -24.80 44.31 39.97
N ILE A 106 -25.95 44.25 39.32
CA ILE A 106 -26.72 45.45 38.97
C ILE A 106 -27.66 45.76 40.14
N PRO A 107 -27.56 46.93 40.78
CA PRO A 107 -28.46 47.31 41.87
C PRO A 107 -29.94 47.24 41.45
N GLY A 108 -30.77 46.58 42.25
CA GLY A 108 -32.21 46.44 41.99
C GLY A 108 -32.62 45.23 41.14
N GLN A 109 -31.69 44.42 40.63
CA GLN A 109 -32.01 43.13 40.01
C GLN A 109 -31.96 41.99 41.05
N PRO A 110 -32.79 40.94 40.90
CA PRO A 110 -32.68 39.73 41.72
C PRO A 110 -31.25 39.18 41.66
N GLN A 111 -30.71 38.77 42.82
CA GLN A 111 -29.37 38.17 42.89
C GLN A 111 -29.29 36.97 41.96
N ARG A 112 -28.35 37.01 41.01
CA ARG A 112 -28.06 35.88 40.14
C ARG A 112 -27.49 34.75 41.01
N PRO A 113 -28.00 33.52 40.94
CA PRO A 113 -27.42 32.39 41.65
C PRO A 113 -26.00 32.17 41.12
N GLY A 114 -24.99 32.20 42.01
CA GLY A 114 -23.59 32.02 41.65
C GLY A 114 -22.60 32.52 42.71
N PRO A 115 -21.29 32.28 42.51
CA PRO A 115 -20.25 32.75 43.42
C PRO A 115 -20.22 34.27 43.49
N GLN A 116 -20.19 34.83 44.71
CA GLN A 116 -20.09 36.27 44.94
C GLN A 116 -18.62 36.77 45.00
N GLY A 117 -17.67 35.84 44.92
CA GLY A 117 -16.23 36.11 44.95
C GLY A 117 -15.53 35.70 43.64
N PRO A 118 -14.19 35.84 43.60
CA PRO A 118 -13.40 35.44 42.44
C PRO A 118 -13.70 33.99 42.02
N ILE A 119 -13.85 33.77 40.72
CA ILE A 119 -14.17 32.46 40.16
C ILE A 119 -12.86 31.82 39.68
N SER A 120 -12.57 30.62 40.18
CA SER A 120 -11.36 29.88 39.80
C SER A 120 -11.71 28.88 38.69
N LEU A 121 -11.12 29.06 37.51
CA LEU A 121 -11.21 28.09 36.42
C LEU A 121 -10.18 26.99 36.67
N LYS A 122 -10.63 25.74 36.72
CA LYS A 122 -9.80 24.58 37.03
C LYS A 122 -9.74 23.58 35.89
N ALA A 123 -8.64 22.84 35.80
CA ALA A 123 -8.50 21.71 34.90
C ALA A 123 -9.49 20.60 35.31
N PRO A 124 -10.35 20.10 34.40
CA PRO A 124 -11.27 19.00 34.70
C PRO A 124 -10.61 17.62 34.66
N ALA A 125 -9.36 17.55 34.21
CA ALA A 125 -8.56 16.33 34.10
C ALA A 125 -7.08 16.70 33.94
N PRO A 126 -6.13 15.81 34.31
CA PRO A 126 -4.73 16.05 34.05
C PRO A 126 -4.44 15.96 32.54
N GLY A 127 -3.49 16.74 32.06
CA GLY A 127 -3.18 16.77 30.63
C GLY A 127 -2.25 17.89 30.21
N LEU A 128 -2.07 18.01 28.90
CA LEU A 128 -1.28 19.07 28.28
C LEU A 128 -2.19 20.18 27.76
N ILE A 129 -1.89 21.42 28.11
CA ILE A 129 -2.57 22.60 27.57
C ILE A 129 -2.18 22.74 26.09
N THR A 130 -3.13 22.47 25.19
CA THR A 130 -2.93 22.56 23.74
C THR A 130 -3.21 23.95 23.21
N GLU A 131 -4.06 24.73 23.90
CA GLU A 131 -4.46 26.07 23.47
C GLU A 131 -4.85 26.94 24.67
N VAL A 132 -4.43 28.21 24.66
CA VAL A 132 -4.84 29.25 25.63
C VAL A 132 -5.38 30.45 24.85
N ARG A 133 -6.69 30.66 24.89
CA ARG A 133 -7.38 31.77 24.20
C ARG A 133 -7.78 32.90 25.14
N THR A 134 -6.90 33.25 26.06
CA THR A 134 -7.18 34.32 27.02
C THR A 134 -5.91 34.98 27.54
N ILE A 135 -6.07 36.20 28.04
CA ILE A 135 -5.01 36.99 28.68
C ILE A 135 -5.59 37.73 29.88
N VAL A 136 -4.73 38.14 30.81
CA VAL A 136 -5.14 38.99 31.94
C VAL A 136 -5.81 40.26 31.44
N GLY A 137 -6.94 40.63 32.04
CA GLY A 137 -7.79 41.75 31.68
C GLY A 137 -8.83 41.47 30.59
N ALA A 138 -8.73 40.33 29.89
CA ALA A 138 -9.69 39.97 28.85
C ALA A 138 -11.10 39.70 29.42
N PRO A 139 -12.17 40.03 28.69
CA PRO A 139 -13.52 39.61 29.06
C PRO A 139 -13.65 38.09 28.93
N ALA A 140 -14.32 37.48 29.90
CA ALA A 140 -14.66 36.07 29.93
C ALA A 140 -16.17 35.94 29.69
N SER A 141 -16.55 35.16 28.68
CA SER A 141 -17.95 34.93 28.30
C SER A 141 -18.14 33.50 27.80
N PRO A 142 -19.26 32.83 28.16
CA PRO A 142 -19.62 31.53 27.57
C PRO A 142 -19.75 31.57 26.04
N GLN A 143 -20.09 32.73 25.47
CA GLN A 143 -20.28 32.92 24.03
C GLN A 143 -18.95 33.08 23.25
N ALA A 144 -17.84 33.36 23.94
CA ALA A 144 -16.53 33.55 23.31
C ALA A 144 -15.83 32.23 22.95
N GLY A 145 -16.43 31.09 23.30
CA GLY A 145 -15.82 29.77 23.15
C GLY A 145 -14.87 29.42 24.29
N PRO A 146 -14.11 28.31 24.15
CA PRO A 146 -13.26 27.81 25.21
C PRO A 146 -12.01 28.67 25.41
N MET A 147 -11.70 28.94 26.68
CA MET A 147 -10.51 29.67 27.10
C MET A 147 -9.28 28.78 27.13
N PHE A 148 -9.47 27.49 27.43
CA PHE A 148 -8.41 26.48 27.44
C PHE A 148 -8.85 25.22 26.72
N ARG A 149 -7.91 24.60 26.00
CA ARG A 149 -8.02 23.21 25.52
C ARG A 149 -6.93 22.37 26.16
N ILE A 150 -7.31 21.18 26.62
CA ILE A 150 -6.43 20.25 27.33
C ILE A 150 -6.49 18.89 26.63
N ALA A 151 -5.34 18.40 26.17
CA ALA A 151 -5.17 17.01 25.78
C ALA A 151 -5.10 16.12 27.02
N VAL A 152 -6.20 15.42 27.31
CA VAL A 152 -6.36 14.62 28.53
C VAL A 152 -5.32 13.49 28.55
N ASN A 153 -4.68 13.30 29.70
CA ASN A 153 -3.63 12.30 29.94
C ASN A 153 -2.43 12.38 28.96
N ASN A 154 -2.30 13.50 28.25
CA ASN A 154 -1.31 13.67 27.19
C ASN A 154 -1.40 12.55 26.11
N GLU A 155 -2.59 11.98 25.92
CA GLU A 155 -2.84 10.93 24.92
C GLU A 155 -3.05 11.58 23.55
N ILE A 156 -2.15 11.29 22.61
CA ILE A 156 -2.20 11.78 21.22
C ILE A 156 -2.41 10.58 20.30
N GLU A 157 -3.23 10.77 19.26
CA GLU A 157 -3.45 9.80 18.19
C GLU A 157 -3.37 10.49 16.83
N LEU A 158 -3.14 9.73 15.77
CA LEU A 158 -3.19 10.25 14.40
C LEU A 158 -4.63 10.13 13.87
N ASP A 159 -5.24 11.24 13.49
CA ASP A 159 -6.49 11.28 12.72
C ASP A 159 -6.16 11.33 11.24
N ALA A 160 -6.27 10.18 10.57
CA ALA A 160 -5.92 10.01 9.18
C ALA A 160 -7.16 9.95 8.29
N GLN A 161 -7.04 10.51 7.09
CA GLN A 161 -8.05 10.46 6.06
C GLN A 161 -7.67 9.41 5.01
N VAL A 162 -8.67 8.65 4.58
CA VAL A 162 -8.50 7.51 3.68
C VAL A 162 -9.54 7.57 2.56
N PRO A 163 -9.16 7.42 1.28
CA PRO A 163 -10.13 7.28 0.20
C PRO A 163 -11.13 6.16 0.45
N ALA A 164 -12.41 6.43 0.16
CA ALA A 164 -13.51 5.48 0.37
C ALA A 164 -13.26 4.07 -0.19
N VAL A 165 -12.58 3.97 -1.34
CA VAL A 165 -12.24 2.69 -2.00
C VAL A 165 -11.31 1.80 -1.16
N HIS A 166 -10.52 2.37 -0.26
CA HIS A 166 -9.59 1.62 0.60
C HIS A 166 -10.18 1.28 1.97
N MET A 167 -11.26 1.95 2.40
CA MET A 167 -11.89 1.73 3.70
C MET A 167 -12.28 0.26 3.95
N PRO A 168 -12.84 -0.51 2.99
CA PRO A 168 -13.21 -1.91 3.22
C PRO A 168 -12.03 -2.85 3.50
N LYS A 169 -10.81 -2.43 3.14
CA LYS A 169 -9.59 -3.21 3.41
C LYS A 169 -9.08 -3.05 4.84
N LEU A 170 -9.51 -2.01 5.54
CA LEU A 170 -8.96 -1.64 6.83
C LEU A 170 -9.65 -2.40 7.97
N SER A 171 -8.86 -2.84 8.93
CA SER A 171 -9.33 -3.53 10.13
C SER A 171 -8.76 -2.88 11.38
N THR A 172 -9.54 -2.84 12.46
CA THR A 172 -9.04 -2.44 13.78
C THR A 172 -7.93 -3.38 14.24
N GLY A 173 -6.90 -2.85 14.90
CA GLY A 173 -5.71 -3.58 15.32
C GLY A 173 -4.60 -3.67 14.27
N ALA A 174 -4.88 -3.32 13.00
CA ALA A 174 -3.87 -3.33 11.93
C ALA A 174 -2.64 -2.48 12.29
N THR A 175 -1.47 -2.97 11.93
CA THR A 175 -0.19 -2.28 12.20
C THR A 175 -0.04 -1.10 11.26
N VAL A 176 0.40 0.03 11.79
CA VAL A 176 0.63 1.25 11.03
C VAL A 176 2.05 1.73 11.21
N ARG A 177 2.73 2.02 10.11
CA ARG A 177 4.03 2.69 10.10
C ARG A 177 3.83 4.15 9.72
N ILE A 178 4.15 5.06 10.64
CA ILE A 178 3.99 6.50 10.47
C ILE A 178 5.36 7.10 10.17
N SER A 179 5.52 7.61 8.96
CA SER A 179 6.77 8.23 8.51
C SER A 179 6.92 9.63 9.07
N ARG A 180 8.12 9.95 9.53
CA ARG A 180 8.51 11.27 10.02
C ARG A 180 9.73 11.75 9.23
N ASP A 181 9.72 13.02 8.85
CA ASP A 181 10.78 13.56 7.99
C ASP A 181 12.11 13.72 8.78
N ASP A 182 12.03 14.11 10.06
CA ASP A 182 13.21 14.41 10.91
C ASP A 182 13.49 13.38 12.01
N ALA A 183 12.84 12.21 11.97
CA ALA A 183 12.96 11.22 13.04
C ALA A 183 12.69 9.80 12.54
N ALA A 184 13.04 8.81 13.37
CA ALA A 184 12.62 7.44 13.13
C ALA A 184 11.10 7.33 13.02
N ASP A 185 10.64 6.46 12.13
CA ASP A 185 9.24 6.12 11.99
C ASP A 185 8.64 5.67 13.32
N LEU A 186 7.38 6.03 13.53
CA LEU A 186 6.60 5.57 14.66
C LEU A 186 5.74 4.38 14.25
N ILE A 187 5.65 3.41 15.15
CA ILE A 187 4.72 2.29 15.00
C ILE A 187 3.45 2.61 15.79
N GLY A 188 2.32 2.52 15.10
CA GLY A 188 0.99 2.69 15.66
C GLY A 188 0.09 1.50 15.33
N ARG A 189 -1.15 1.56 15.81
CA ARG A 189 -2.20 0.59 15.49
C ARG A 189 -3.50 1.28 15.17
N VAL A 190 -4.25 0.74 14.22
CA VAL A 190 -5.60 1.23 13.91
C VAL A 190 -6.49 1.00 15.13
N ARG A 191 -6.95 2.08 15.77
CA ARG A 191 -7.87 2.02 16.91
C ARG A 191 -9.32 2.01 16.47
N LEU A 192 -9.64 2.85 15.48
CA LEU A 192 -11.00 3.02 14.98
C LEU A 192 -10.95 3.27 13.47
N VAL A 193 -11.75 2.53 12.73
CA VAL A 193 -12.14 2.87 11.36
C VAL A 193 -13.53 3.50 11.48
N ALA A 194 -13.66 4.78 11.13
CA ALA A 194 -14.94 5.46 11.25
C ALA A 194 -15.95 4.87 10.26
N PRO A 195 -17.21 4.65 10.67
CA PRO A 195 -18.23 4.10 9.77
C PRO A 195 -18.73 5.13 8.75
N GLU A 196 -18.48 6.41 8.98
CA GLU A 196 -18.92 7.51 8.13
C GLU A 196 -17.85 7.90 7.11
N ILE A 197 -18.29 8.12 5.88
CA ILE A 197 -17.50 8.69 4.78
C ILE A 197 -18.10 10.05 4.44
N ASP A 198 -17.26 11.07 4.37
CA ASP A 198 -17.68 12.40 3.97
C ASP A 198 -18.04 12.39 2.48
N ARG A 199 -19.28 12.78 2.15
CA ARG A 199 -19.82 12.72 0.78
C ARG A 199 -19.21 13.75 -0.17
N ALA A 200 -18.71 14.86 0.35
CA ALA A 200 -18.13 15.93 -0.47
C ALA A 200 -16.69 15.60 -0.87
N THR A 201 -15.91 15.05 0.06
CA THR A 201 -14.49 14.71 -0.14
C THR A 201 -14.26 13.27 -0.55
N GLN A 202 -15.24 12.37 -0.33
CA GLN A 202 -15.13 10.92 -0.51
C GLN A 202 -14.05 10.28 0.38
N LEU A 203 -13.76 10.90 1.53
CA LEU A 203 -12.78 10.45 2.50
C LEU A 203 -13.46 9.88 3.75
N GLY A 204 -12.98 8.72 4.20
CA GLY A 204 -13.26 8.16 5.52
C GLY A 204 -12.19 8.57 6.52
N ARG A 205 -12.50 8.48 7.81
CA ARG A 205 -11.56 8.77 8.90
C ARG A 205 -11.08 7.50 9.60
N VAL A 206 -9.81 7.45 9.96
CA VAL A 206 -9.19 6.35 10.71
C VAL A 206 -8.36 6.94 11.85
N ARG A 207 -8.64 6.49 13.08
CA ARG A 207 -7.88 6.88 14.27
C ARG A 207 -6.81 5.83 14.56
N ILE A 208 -5.57 6.27 14.63
CA ILE A 208 -4.40 5.42 14.81
C ILE A 208 -3.75 5.77 16.15
N SER A 209 -3.75 4.81 17.07
CA SER A 209 -3.06 4.98 18.34
C SER A 209 -1.55 4.87 18.14
N VAL A 210 -0.82 5.70 18.88
CA VAL A 210 0.64 5.71 18.91
C VAL A 210 1.11 5.65 20.36
N ALA A 211 2.31 5.12 20.58
CA ALA A 211 2.91 5.17 21.91
C ALA A 211 3.12 6.63 22.32
N ASN A 212 2.84 6.95 23.60
CA ASN A 212 3.08 8.28 24.14
C ASN A 212 4.54 8.66 23.95
N ASN A 213 4.78 9.70 23.17
CA ASN A 213 6.10 10.21 22.86
C ASN A 213 6.07 11.74 23.06
N PRO A 214 6.85 12.29 24.01
CA PRO A 214 6.87 13.73 24.28
C PRO A 214 7.24 14.61 23.07
N SER A 215 7.89 14.04 22.05
CA SER A 215 8.21 14.75 20.80
C SER A 215 7.00 14.93 19.87
N LEU A 216 5.89 14.22 20.11
CA LEU A 216 4.67 14.37 19.33
C LEU A 216 3.93 15.63 19.75
N LYS A 217 3.63 16.47 18.77
CA LYS A 217 2.85 17.69 18.95
C LYS A 217 1.52 17.56 18.23
N VAL A 218 0.47 18.04 18.87
CA VAL A 218 -0.86 18.17 18.26
C VAL A 218 -0.76 19.13 17.07
N GLY A 219 -1.50 18.85 16.00
CA GLY A 219 -1.54 19.64 14.77
C GLY A 219 -0.41 19.35 13.79
N VAL A 220 0.55 18.47 14.13
CA VAL A 220 1.60 18.06 13.19
C VAL A 220 1.01 17.11 12.15
N PHE A 221 1.27 17.42 10.88
CA PHE A 221 0.94 16.57 9.75
C PHE A 221 1.82 15.31 9.73
N ALA A 222 1.23 14.17 9.38
CA ALA A 222 1.95 12.92 9.24
C ALA A 222 1.44 12.11 8.04
N ARG A 223 2.34 11.29 7.50
CA ARG A 223 2.01 10.27 6.50
C ARG A 223 2.17 8.91 7.15
N ALA A 224 1.32 7.96 6.78
CA ALA A 224 1.36 6.63 7.34
C ALA A 224 0.99 5.56 6.31
N SER A 225 1.47 4.35 6.53
CA SER A 225 1.13 3.16 5.76
C SER A 225 0.52 2.14 6.70
N ILE A 226 -0.73 1.77 6.44
CA ILE A 226 -1.48 0.76 7.19
C ILE A 226 -1.30 -0.59 6.49
N ASP A 227 -0.87 -1.61 7.23
CA ASP A 227 -0.84 -2.99 6.75
C ASP A 227 -2.27 -3.55 6.78
N ALA A 228 -3.00 -3.38 5.67
CA ALA A 228 -4.43 -3.68 5.58
C ALA A 228 -4.68 -5.20 5.52
N LYS A 229 -3.80 -5.91 4.80
CA LYS A 229 -3.83 -7.36 4.74
C LYS A 229 -2.42 -7.90 4.56
N ARG A 230 -2.07 -8.87 5.38
CA ARG A 230 -0.83 -9.63 5.26
C ARG A 230 -1.16 -11.09 5.00
N SER A 231 -0.48 -11.68 4.03
CA SER A 231 -0.60 -13.10 3.70
C SER A 231 0.76 -13.65 3.35
N CYS A 232 1.09 -14.84 3.84
CA CYS A 232 2.33 -15.52 3.51
C CYS A 232 1.99 -16.83 2.84
N GLY A 233 2.59 -17.10 1.68
CA GLY A 233 2.25 -18.24 0.86
C GLY A 233 3.20 -18.42 -0.31
N VAL A 234 2.82 -19.32 -1.22
CA VAL A 234 3.60 -19.63 -2.42
C VAL A 234 3.72 -18.36 -3.26
N ALA A 235 4.95 -18.01 -3.61
CA ALA A 235 5.28 -16.84 -4.39
C ALA A 235 5.86 -17.27 -5.73
N VAL A 236 5.30 -16.69 -6.79
CA VAL A 236 5.80 -16.80 -8.16
C VAL A 236 5.98 -15.41 -8.76
N PRO A 237 6.89 -15.21 -9.73
CA PRO A 237 7.01 -13.95 -10.44
C PRO A 237 5.69 -13.56 -11.08
N LYS A 238 5.36 -12.26 -11.08
CA LYS A 238 4.14 -11.76 -11.73
C LYS A 238 4.09 -12.11 -13.22
N THR A 239 5.26 -12.19 -13.87
CA THR A 239 5.41 -12.58 -15.29
C THR A 239 5.10 -14.05 -15.56
N ALA A 240 5.11 -14.91 -14.53
CA ALA A 240 4.79 -16.33 -14.65
C ALA A 240 3.28 -16.62 -14.75
N ILE A 241 2.43 -15.60 -14.52
CA ILE A 241 0.98 -15.75 -14.51
C ILE A 241 0.40 -15.15 -15.79
N ASP A 242 -0.30 -15.97 -16.55
CA ASP A 242 -1.05 -15.53 -17.73
C ASP A 242 -2.51 -16.01 -17.62
N HIS A 243 -3.49 -15.10 -17.73
CA HIS A 243 -4.92 -15.41 -17.63
C HIS A 243 -5.33 -16.34 -16.46
N LEU A 244 -4.75 -16.15 -15.27
CA LEU A 244 -4.94 -17.01 -14.08
C LEU A 244 -4.47 -18.46 -14.27
N THR A 245 -3.50 -18.65 -15.15
CA THR A 245 -2.77 -19.90 -15.32
C THR A 245 -1.29 -19.69 -15.07
N VAL A 246 -0.61 -20.76 -14.63
CA VAL A 246 0.84 -20.82 -14.45
C VAL A 246 1.32 -22.07 -15.15
N GLN A 247 2.48 -21.96 -15.79
CA GLN A 247 3.15 -23.07 -16.46
C GLN A 247 4.19 -23.67 -15.51
N VAL A 248 3.95 -24.92 -15.10
CA VAL A 248 4.80 -25.68 -14.18
C VAL A 248 5.65 -26.66 -14.99
N VAL A 249 6.94 -26.76 -14.67
CA VAL A 249 7.86 -27.67 -15.35
C VAL A 249 7.87 -29.03 -14.66
N LYS A 250 7.62 -30.09 -15.44
CA LYS A 250 7.73 -31.49 -15.03
C LYS A 250 8.76 -32.20 -15.91
N GLY A 251 9.98 -32.34 -15.39
CA GLY A 251 11.10 -32.87 -16.18
C GLY A 251 11.51 -31.87 -17.27
N ASN A 252 11.25 -32.20 -18.53
CA ASN A 252 11.48 -31.33 -19.69
C ASN A 252 10.17 -30.87 -20.38
N THR A 253 9.02 -31.09 -19.73
CA THR A 253 7.69 -30.75 -20.27
C THR A 253 7.02 -29.68 -19.43
N VAL A 254 6.20 -28.84 -20.07
CA VAL A 254 5.35 -27.85 -19.41
C VAL A 254 3.95 -28.39 -19.14
N GLU A 255 3.45 -28.16 -17.94
CA GLU A 255 2.07 -28.42 -17.53
C GLU A 255 1.39 -27.08 -17.21
N THR A 256 0.31 -26.75 -17.90
CA THR A 256 -0.46 -25.51 -17.67
C THR A 256 -1.52 -25.75 -16.61
N ARG A 257 -1.41 -25.06 -15.48
CA ARG A 257 -2.36 -25.18 -14.36
C ARG A 257 -3.12 -23.89 -14.16
N ARG A 258 -4.43 -23.99 -13.92
CA ARG A 258 -5.20 -22.87 -13.37
C ARG A 258 -4.78 -22.63 -11.92
N VAL A 259 -4.64 -21.36 -11.56
CA VAL A 259 -4.25 -20.94 -10.22
C VAL A 259 -5.26 -19.98 -9.63
N ARG A 260 -5.36 -19.99 -8.30
CA ARG A 260 -6.06 -18.96 -7.56
C ARG A 260 -5.03 -18.02 -6.94
N VAL A 261 -5.05 -16.75 -7.35
CA VAL A 261 -4.07 -15.76 -6.91
C VAL A 261 -4.53 -15.04 -5.63
N GLY A 262 -3.56 -14.63 -4.82
CA GLY A 262 -3.75 -13.86 -3.59
C GLY A 262 -3.22 -12.44 -3.72
N LEU A 263 -2.46 -11.99 -2.72
CA LEU A 263 -1.84 -10.67 -2.74
C LEU A 263 -0.76 -10.58 -3.82
N THR A 264 -0.62 -9.41 -4.43
CA THR A 264 0.41 -9.14 -5.44
C THR A 264 1.30 -8.01 -4.95
N SER A 265 2.61 -8.20 -5.09
CA SER A 265 3.64 -7.19 -4.88
C SER A 265 4.15 -6.68 -6.24
N ASP A 266 5.14 -5.80 -6.24
CA ASP A 266 5.69 -5.24 -7.48
C ASP A 266 6.29 -6.31 -8.42
N SER A 267 6.90 -7.37 -7.87
CA SER A 267 7.59 -8.41 -8.65
C SER A 267 7.02 -9.81 -8.51
N GLN A 268 6.33 -10.10 -7.40
CA GLN A 268 5.82 -11.43 -7.07
C GLN A 268 4.31 -11.41 -6.83
N THR A 269 3.66 -12.52 -7.11
CA THR A 269 2.25 -12.77 -6.83
C THR A 269 2.10 -14.00 -5.95
N GLU A 270 1.25 -13.91 -4.94
CA GLU A 270 0.87 -15.02 -4.09
C GLU A 270 -0.04 -15.99 -4.84
N ILE A 271 0.26 -17.29 -4.76
CA ILE A 271 -0.59 -18.37 -5.24
C ILE A 271 -1.23 -19.05 -4.03
N LEU A 272 -2.56 -19.04 -3.99
CA LEU A 272 -3.36 -19.65 -2.94
C LEU A 272 -3.67 -21.12 -3.26
N GLU A 273 -3.82 -21.47 -4.55
CA GLU A 273 -4.05 -22.83 -5.05
C GLU A 273 -3.42 -23.02 -6.44
N GLY A 274 -2.96 -24.24 -6.73
CA GLY A 274 -2.52 -24.69 -8.06
C GLY A 274 -1.00 -24.85 -8.24
N VAL A 275 -0.19 -24.30 -7.31
CA VAL A 275 1.28 -24.44 -7.29
C VAL A 275 1.74 -24.66 -5.86
N ASP A 276 2.60 -25.65 -5.64
CA ASP A 276 3.19 -25.93 -4.33
C ASP A 276 4.56 -25.26 -4.16
N VAL A 277 5.02 -25.11 -2.91
CA VAL A 277 6.36 -24.58 -2.61
C VAL A 277 7.43 -25.51 -3.18
N GLY A 278 8.36 -24.94 -3.93
CA GLY A 278 9.51 -25.65 -4.50
C GLY A 278 9.28 -26.23 -5.89
N GLU A 279 8.10 -26.08 -6.47
CA GLU A 279 7.85 -26.38 -7.88
C GLU A 279 8.60 -25.40 -8.79
N ILE A 280 9.00 -25.87 -9.98
CA ILE A 280 9.67 -25.03 -10.98
C ILE A 280 8.58 -24.47 -11.89
N VAL A 281 8.50 -23.16 -11.99
CA VAL A 281 7.53 -22.45 -12.84
C VAL A 281 8.26 -21.65 -13.92
N VAL A 282 7.62 -21.54 -15.08
CA VAL A 282 8.13 -20.69 -16.16
C VAL A 282 7.95 -19.22 -15.76
N ALA A 283 9.05 -18.50 -15.62
CA ALA A 283 9.08 -17.08 -15.26
C ALA A 283 8.97 -16.17 -16.49
N ASP A 284 9.58 -16.59 -17.61
CA ASP A 284 9.47 -15.94 -18.92
C ASP A 284 9.74 -17.01 -19.99
N ALA A 285 8.79 -17.17 -20.90
CA ALA A 285 8.84 -18.17 -21.96
C ALA A 285 9.51 -17.65 -23.25
N GLY A 286 9.61 -16.33 -23.43
CA GLY A 286 10.03 -15.69 -24.69
C GLY A 286 9.09 -15.90 -25.90
N SER A 287 8.35 -17.00 -25.94
CA SER A 287 7.33 -17.38 -26.93
C SER A 287 6.13 -18.06 -26.26
N SER A 288 4.99 -18.14 -26.94
CA SER A 288 3.81 -18.83 -26.43
C SER A 288 4.07 -20.35 -26.31
N LEU A 289 3.94 -20.90 -25.10
CA LEU A 289 4.04 -22.33 -24.83
C LEU A 289 2.64 -22.92 -24.64
N HIS A 290 2.45 -24.16 -25.09
CA HIS A 290 1.25 -24.94 -24.87
C HIS A 290 1.52 -26.05 -23.83
N ASP A 291 0.42 -26.58 -23.29
CA ASP A 291 0.47 -27.75 -22.42
C ASP A 291 1.10 -28.94 -23.15
N GLY A 292 2.10 -29.57 -22.54
CA GLY A 292 2.84 -30.69 -23.13
C GLY A 292 4.07 -30.31 -23.96
N ASP A 293 4.35 -29.02 -24.18
CA ASP A 293 5.53 -28.60 -24.95
C ASP A 293 6.83 -29.02 -24.26
N GLN A 294 7.81 -29.46 -25.07
CA GLN A 294 9.16 -29.75 -24.59
C GLN A 294 10.02 -28.49 -24.59
N ILE A 295 10.71 -28.29 -23.48
CA ILE A 295 11.45 -27.07 -23.19
C ILE A 295 12.83 -27.37 -22.67
N LYS A 296 13.73 -26.41 -22.89
CA LYS A 296 15.03 -26.37 -22.23
C LYS A 296 14.98 -25.28 -21.17
N THR A 297 15.25 -25.64 -19.93
CA THR A 297 15.16 -24.69 -18.80
C THR A 297 16.47 -23.94 -18.59
N MET A 298 16.37 -22.65 -18.30
CA MET A 298 17.46 -21.85 -17.75
C MET A 298 16.94 -21.10 -16.51
N PHE A 299 17.67 -21.14 -15.39
CA PHE A 299 17.17 -20.51 -14.16
C PHE A 299 17.38 -18.99 -14.16
N ALA A 300 16.41 -18.24 -13.65
CA ALA A 300 16.40 -16.79 -13.66
C ALA A 300 17.60 -16.15 -12.90
N ASP A 301 18.07 -16.78 -11.82
CA ASP A 301 19.25 -16.35 -11.05
C ASP A 301 20.58 -16.52 -11.80
N GLU A 302 20.62 -17.40 -12.80
CA GLU A 302 21.78 -17.62 -13.66
C GLU A 302 21.88 -16.56 -14.78
N LEU A 303 20.74 -16.04 -15.24
CA LEU A 303 20.61 -14.95 -16.22
C LEU A 303 21.12 -13.60 -15.70
N ASP A 304 20.81 -13.25 -14.46
CA ASP A 304 21.29 -12.00 -13.86
C ASP A 304 22.82 -12.00 -13.71
N ARG A 305 23.43 -13.16 -13.44
CA ARG A 305 24.90 -13.29 -13.35
C ARG A 305 25.59 -13.15 -14.70
N THR A 306 24.93 -13.51 -15.79
CA THR A 306 25.47 -13.39 -17.15
C THR A 306 25.32 -11.98 -17.74
N ARG A 307 24.33 -11.19 -17.31
CA ARG A 307 24.17 -9.78 -17.75
C ARG A 307 25.10 -8.78 -17.05
N VAL A 308 25.61 -9.11 -15.87
CA VAL A 308 26.51 -8.24 -15.10
C VAL A 308 27.99 -8.38 -15.55
N ARG A 309 28.29 -9.33 -16.43
CA ARG A 309 29.60 -9.51 -17.07
C ARG A 309 29.61 -8.90 -18.47
#